data_AF-A0A662IY11-F1
#
_entry.id   AF-A0A662IY11-F1
#
_cell.length_a   1.000
_cell.length_b   1.000
_cell.length_c   1.000
_cell.angle_alpha   90.00
_cell.angle_beta   90.00
_cell.angle_gamma   90.00
#
_symmetry.space_group_name_H-M   'P 1'
#
loop_
_entity.id
_entity.type
_entity.pdbx_description
1 polymer ?
#
loop_
_entity_poly.entity_id
_entity_poly.type
_entity_poly.pdbx_seq_one_letter_code
_entity_poly.pdbx_strand_id
1 'polypeptide(L)'
;MLTPFVLALFFLAFVSYLSAAALAALVLREAAGEEVSSDVAVAPVARLGPYVLVSIGIPWLLTIILGMRGVLELPLTMFMLVIVPSILMGSLLSSWLLMVMALARYGKSTLPGILAFSPPATLSAFLTLKALWHIACFAPRGYFLVILVFTTLMTFNGCTKQEVGHML
;
A
#
# COMPACT_ATOMS: atom_id res chain seq x y z
N MET A 1 -15.66 -7.69 16.06
CA MET A 1 -15.86 -6.23 15.91
C MET A 1 -14.51 -5.57 15.62
N LEU A 2 -14.28 -5.15 14.38
CA LEU A 2 -13.14 -4.31 14.03
C LEU A 2 -13.33 -2.98 14.78
N THR A 3 -12.49 -2.67 15.75
CA THR A 3 -12.71 -1.47 16.57
C THR A 3 -12.63 -0.23 15.69
N PRO A 4 -13.46 0.80 15.90
CA PRO A 4 -13.40 2.06 15.15
C PRO A 4 -12.00 2.70 15.22
N PHE A 5 -11.24 2.36 16.26
CA PHE A 5 -9.84 2.68 16.42
C PHE A 5 -8.92 2.11 15.32
N VAL A 6 -9.03 0.83 14.97
CA VAL A 6 -8.21 0.20 13.90
C VAL A 6 -8.52 0.84 12.54
N LEU A 7 -9.80 1.12 12.27
CA LEU A 7 -10.23 1.85 11.07
C LEU A 7 -9.64 3.25 11.01
N ALA A 8 -9.68 3.99 12.12
CA ALA A 8 -9.07 5.31 12.20
C ALA A 8 -7.57 5.26 11.95
N LEU A 9 -6.86 4.27 12.49
CA LEU A 9 -5.42 4.08 12.24
C LEU A 9 -5.12 3.78 10.77
N PHE A 10 -5.87 2.89 10.13
CA PHE A 10 -5.68 2.61 8.69
C PHE A 10 -6.02 3.80 7.81
N PHE A 11 -7.08 4.54 8.13
CA PHE A 11 -7.42 5.77 7.41
C PHE A 11 -6.30 6.81 7.53
N LEU A 12 -5.79 7.03 8.74
CA LEU A 12 -4.71 7.98 8.99
C LEU A 12 -3.40 7.53 8.33
N ALA A 13 -3.11 6.23 8.33
CA ALA A 13 -1.99 5.65 7.61
C ALA A 13 -2.12 5.87 6.10
N PHE A 14 -3.30 5.67 5.53
CA PHE A 14 -3.56 5.89 4.12
C PHE A 14 -3.38 7.36 3.72
N VAL A 15 -3.95 8.29 4.49
CA VAL A 15 -3.78 9.73 4.26
C VAL A 15 -2.31 10.13 4.36
N SER A 16 -1.59 9.60 5.35
CA SER A 16 -0.15 9.84 5.52
C SER A 16 0.68 9.26 4.38
N TYR A 17 0.25 8.15 3.79
CA TYR A 17 0.90 7.57 2.61
C TYR A 17 0.65 8.44 1.37
N LEU A 18 -0.60 8.89 1.15
CA LEU A 18 -0.93 9.77 0.03
C LEU A 18 -0.19 11.10 0.12
N SER A 19 -0.04 11.68 1.32
CA SER A 19 0.76 12.89 1.50
C SER A 19 2.25 12.63 1.24
N ALA A 20 2.79 11.48 1.64
CA ALA A 20 4.16 11.07 1.31
C ALA A 20 4.37 11.04 -0.21
N ALA A 21 3.49 10.33 -0.92
CA ALA A 21 3.56 10.19 -2.38
C ALA A 21 3.41 11.54 -3.08
N ALA A 22 2.47 12.38 -2.65
CA ALA A 22 2.27 13.71 -3.23
C ALA A 22 3.47 14.65 -3.02
N LEU A 23 4.05 14.67 -1.81
CA LEU A 23 5.24 15.46 -1.52
C LEU A 23 6.45 14.98 -2.32
N ALA A 24 6.65 13.67 -2.38
CA ALA A 24 7.70 13.08 -3.22
C ALA A 24 7.52 13.47 -4.69
N ALA A 25 6.30 13.37 -5.21
CA ALA A 25 5.98 13.69 -6.60
C ALA A 25 6.25 15.15 -6.94
N LEU A 26 5.81 16.09 -6.09
CA LEU A 26 6.01 17.52 -6.29
C LEU A 26 7.50 17.87 -6.32
N VAL A 27 8.25 17.36 -5.34
CA VAL A 27 9.69 17.64 -5.23
C VAL A 27 10.49 16.97 -6.35
N LEU A 28 10.13 15.74 -6.74
CA LEU A 28 10.79 15.04 -7.85
C LEU A 28 10.48 15.66 -9.20
N ARG A 29 9.28 16.22 -9.39
CA ARG A 29 8.92 16.94 -10.62
C ARG A 29 9.86 18.12 -10.86
N GLU A 30 10.18 18.86 -9.81
CA GLU A 30 11.09 20.00 -9.89
C GLU A 30 12.57 19.59 -10.00
N ALA A 31 12.97 18.50 -9.33
CA ALA A 31 14.38 18.12 -9.20
C ALA A 31 14.90 17.11 -10.24
N ALA A 32 14.04 16.22 -10.76
CA ALA A 32 14.43 15.07 -11.59
C ALA A 32 13.56 14.88 -12.86
N GLY A 33 12.49 15.66 -13.03
CA GLY A 33 11.60 15.62 -14.21
C GLY A 33 10.27 14.91 -13.98
N GLU A 34 9.31 15.12 -14.90
CA GLU A 34 7.93 14.61 -14.78
C GLU A 34 7.83 13.07 -14.85
N GLU A 35 8.73 12.41 -15.58
CA GLU A 35 8.74 10.94 -15.70
C GLU A 35 9.00 10.26 -14.34
N VAL A 36 10.01 10.74 -13.60
CA VAL A 36 10.36 10.23 -12.26
C VAL A 36 9.27 10.53 -11.24
N SER A 37 8.58 11.66 -11.38
CA SER A 37 7.45 12.05 -10.54
C SER A 37 6.24 11.12 -10.73
N SER A 38 5.89 10.83 -11.98
CA SER A 38 4.75 9.95 -12.32
C SER A 38 4.94 8.53 -11.79
N ASP A 39 6.15 7.99 -11.92
CA ASP A 39 6.49 6.64 -11.44
C ASP A 39 6.39 6.49 -9.92
N VAL A 40 6.68 7.55 -9.16
CA VAL A 40 6.60 7.54 -7.69
C VAL A 40 5.19 7.83 -7.19
N ALA A 41 4.42 8.69 -7.89
CA ALA A 41 3.10 9.13 -7.46
C ALA A 41 1.98 8.16 -7.85
N VAL A 42 1.99 7.72 -9.12
CA VAL A 42 0.85 7.05 -9.75
C VAL A 42 1.05 5.55 -9.79
N ALA A 43 2.28 5.09 -10.03
CA ALA A 43 2.54 3.67 -10.25
C ALA A 43 2.13 2.78 -9.07
N PRO A 44 2.45 3.12 -7.80
CA PRO A 44 2.02 2.31 -6.66
C PRO A 44 0.49 2.26 -6.53
N VAL A 45 -0.21 3.38 -6.69
CA VAL A 45 -1.67 3.49 -6.50
C VAL A 45 -2.44 2.78 -7.63
N ALA A 46 -2.03 3.00 -8.89
CA ALA A 46 -2.63 2.34 -10.04
C ALA A 46 -2.46 0.81 -9.98
N ARG A 47 -1.37 0.33 -9.37
CA ARG A 47 -1.05 -1.11 -9.21
C ARG A 47 -1.86 -1.77 -8.09
N LEU A 48 -2.47 -1.01 -7.18
CA LEU A 48 -3.36 -1.53 -6.14
C LEU A 48 -4.79 -1.78 -6.63
N GLY A 49 -5.20 -1.10 -7.70
CA GLY A 49 -6.55 -1.20 -8.27
C GLY A 49 -7.02 -2.64 -8.47
N PRO A 50 -6.26 -3.50 -9.19
CA PRO A 50 -6.64 -4.89 -9.43
C PRO A 50 -6.85 -5.69 -8.16
N TYR A 51 -6.03 -5.46 -7.12
CA TYR A 51 -6.16 -6.19 -5.86
C TYR A 51 -7.37 -5.76 -5.06
N VAL A 52 -7.68 -4.47 -5.01
CA VAL A 52 -8.91 -3.98 -4.38
C VAL A 52 -10.13 -4.53 -5.11
N LEU A 53 -10.11 -4.54 -6.44
CA LEU A 53 -11.20 -5.03 -7.29
C LEU A 53 -11.41 -6.53 -7.13
N VAL A 54 -10.34 -7.32 -7.08
CA VAL A 54 -10.39 -8.78 -6.88
C VAL A 54 -10.82 -9.11 -5.44
N SER A 55 -10.27 -8.41 -4.45
CA SER A 55 -10.49 -8.72 -3.03
C SER A 55 -11.86 -8.28 -2.52
N ILE A 56 -12.47 -7.26 -3.13
CA ILE A 56 -13.85 -6.82 -2.81
C ILE A 56 -14.85 -7.45 -3.79
N GLY A 57 -14.51 -7.46 -5.08
CA GLY A 57 -15.39 -7.90 -6.15
C GLY A 57 -15.68 -9.40 -6.10
N ILE A 58 -14.69 -10.26 -5.86
CA ILE A 58 -14.92 -11.71 -5.80
C ILE A 58 -15.84 -12.08 -4.64
N PRO A 59 -15.61 -11.60 -3.40
CA PRO A 59 -16.53 -11.93 -2.31
C PRO A 59 -17.92 -11.31 -2.45
N TRP A 60 -18.01 -10.12 -3.05
CA TRP A 60 -19.31 -9.52 -3.38
C TRP A 60 -20.06 -10.33 -4.44
N LEU A 61 -19.40 -10.80 -5.49
CA LEU A 61 -20.00 -11.67 -6.50
C LEU A 61 -20.48 -13.00 -5.88
N LEU A 62 -19.66 -13.60 -5.02
CA LEU A 62 -19.99 -14.85 -4.31
C LEU A 62 -21.23 -14.70 -3.42
N THR A 63 -21.39 -13.57 -2.73
CA THR A 63 -22.60 -13.34 -1.91
C THR A 63 -23.86 -13.16 -2.75
N ILE A 64 -23.75 -12.56 -3.94
CA ILE A 64 -24.85 -12.47 -4.91
C ILE A 64 -25.21 -13.87 -5.44
N ILE A 65 -24.22 -14.66 -5.87
CA ILE A 65 -24.43 -16.00 -6.45
C ILE A 65 -24.99 -16.99 -5.43
N LEU A 66 -24.45 -16.99 -4.20
CA LEU A 66 -24.82 -17.94 -3.16
C LEU A 66 -26.07 -17.51 -2.37
N GLY A 67 -26.64 -16.33 -2.64
CA GLY A 67 -27.82 -15.80 -1.94
C GLY A 67 -27.59 -15.49 -0.45
N MET A 68 -26.34 -15.52 0.01
CA MET A 68 -25.96 -15.41 1.41
C MET A 68 -25.76 -13.94 1.83
N ARG A 69 -26.84 -13.15 1.85
CA ARG A 69 -26.81 -11.72 2.23
C ARG A 69 -26.18 -11.44 3.62
N GLY A 70 -26.12 -12.42 4.51
CA GLY A 70 -25.49 -12.31 5.83
C GLY A 70 -24.00 -12.71 5.91
N VAL A 71 -23.42 -13.24 4.83
CA VAL A 71 -22.03 -13.77 4.83
C VAL A 71 -21.01 -12.74 4.34
N LEU A 72 -21.43 -11.53 3.97
CA LEU A 72 -20.52 -10.44 3.57
C LEU A 72 -19.57 -10.02 4.70
N GLU A 73 -19.92 -10.27 5.96
CA GLU A 73 -19.10 -9.93 7.11
C GLU A 73 -17.74 -10.64 7.10
N LEU A 74 -17.69 -11.92 6.72
CA LEU A 74 -16.46 -12.71 6.72
C LEU A 74 -15.42 -12.18 5.70
N PRO A 75 -15.73 -12.02 4.40
CA PRO A 75 -14.79 -11.48 3.44
C PRO A 75 -14.48 -10.00 3.66
N LEU A 76 -15.43 -9.21 4.16
CA LEU A 76 -15.17 -7.81 4.51
C LEU A 76 -14.23 -7.71 5.72
N THR A 77 -14.35 -8.64 6.67
CA THR A 77 -13.41 -8.81 7.78
C THR A 77 -12.04 -9.27 7.29
N MET A 78 -11.96 -10.24 6.36
CA MET A 78 -10.68 -10.66 5.75
C MET A 78 -10.04 -9.52 4.96
N PHE A 79 -10.82 -8.74 4.23
CA PHE A 79 -10.34 -7.56 3.51
C PHE A 79 -9.73 -6.54 4.47
N MET A 80 -10.47 -6.16 5.53
CA MET A 80 -10.02 -5.18 6.50
C MET A 80 -8.83 -5.64 7.34
N LEU A 81 -8.82 -6.92 7.74
CA LEU A 81 -7.78 -7.45 8.62
C LEU A 81 -6.52 -7.86 7.85
N VAL A 82 -6.63 -8.37 6.63
CA VAL A 82 -5.47 -8.91 5.91
C VAL A 82 -5.09 -8.00 4.75
N ILE A 83 -6.04 -7.68 3.88
CA ILE A 83 -5.75 -7.02 2.61
C ILE A 83 -5.37 -5.55 2.81
N VAL A 84 -6.14 -4.79 3.59
CA VAL A 84 -5.87 -3.35 3.84
C VAL A 84 -4.48 -3.10 4.43
N PRO A 85 -4.07 -3.75 5.54
CA PRO A 85 -2.72 -3.55 6.07
C PRO A 85 -1.63 -4.02 5.10
N SER A 86 -1.83 -5.13 4.39
CA SER A 86 -0.88 -5.62 3.39
C SER A 86 -0.74 -4.68 2.20
N ILE A 87 -1.84 -4.03 1.77
CA ILE A 87 -1.82 -3.01 0.73
C ILE A 87 -1.03 -1.79 1.20
N LEU A 88 -1.33 -1.25 2.38
CA LEU A 88 -0.64 -0.07 2.90
C LEU A 88 0.87 -0.33 3.04
N MET A 89 1.23 -1.44 3.68
CA MET A 89 2.63 -1.79 3.89
C MET A 89 3.33 -2.14 2.57
N GLY A 90 2.67 -2.88 1.69
CA GLY A 90 3.22 -3.24 0.38
C GLY A 90 3.45 -2.03 -0.52
N SER A 91 2.55 -1.05 -0.47
CA SER A 91 2.69 0.21 -1.21
C SER A 91 3.82 1.05 -0.66
N LEU A 92 3.94 1.18 0.67
CA LEU A 92 5.06 1.88 1.32
C LEU A 92 6.40 1.27 0.93
N LEU A 93 6.52 -0.05 1.04
CA LEU A 93 7.75 -0.77 0.70
C LEU A 93 8.09 -0.65 -0.78
N SER A 94 7.09 -0.79 -1.66
CA SER A 94 7.26 -0.60 -3.09
C SER A 94 7.75 0.82 -3.39
N SER A 95 7.11 1.86 -2.86
CA SER A 95 7.50 3.25 -3.09
C SER A 95 8.91 3.54 -2.58
N TRP A 96 9.29 3.00 -1.41
CA TRP A 96 10.67 3.08 -0.92
C TRP A 96 11.67 2.43 -1.88
N LEU A 97 11.37 1.23 -2.39
CA LEU A 97 12.24 0.56 -3.36
C LEU A 97 12.36 1.35 -4.66
N LEU A 98 11.25 1.88 -5.19
CA LEU A 98 11.24 2.73 -6.38
C LEU A 98 12.13 3.97 -6.18
N MET A 99 12.05 4.61 -5.01
CA MET A 99 12.89 5.78 -4.70
C MET A 99 14.37 5.43 -4.54
N VAL A 100 14.69 4.28 -3.96
CA VAL A 100 16.09 3.79 -3.90
C VAL A 100 16.63 3.49 -5.30
N MET A 101 15.81 2.89 -6.18
CA MET A 101 16.19 2.67 -7.58
C MET A 101 16.36 4.00 -8.33
N ALA A 102 15.49 4.98 -8.10
CA ALA A 102 15.62 6.33 -8.66
C ALA A 102 16.89 7.03 -8.16
N LEU A 103 17.27 6.84 -6.89
CA LEU A 103 18.54 7.33 -6.33
C LEU A 103 19.75 6.68 -6.99
N ALA A 104 19.70 5.37 -7.24
CA ALA A 104 20.78 4.66 -7.94
C ALA A 104 20.94 5.12 -9.40
N ARG A 105 19.83 5.46 -10.09
CA ARG A 105 19.84 5.88 -11.50
C ARG A 105 20.15 7.36 -11.71
N TYR A 106 19.50 8.24 -10.97
CA TYR A 106 19.58 9.70 -11.17
C TYR A 106 20.49 10.40 -10.16
N GLY A 107 20.98 9.68 -9.14
CA GLY A 107 21.91 10.21 -8.16
C GLY A 107 21.29 11.28 -7.27
N LYS A 108 22.08 12.30 -6.91
CA LYS A 108 21.72 13.30 -5.89
C LYS A 108 20.46 14.12 -6.20
N SER A 109 19.98 14.15 -7.46
CA SER A 109 18.77 14.89 -7.85
C SER A 109 17.47 14.34 -7.23
N THR A 110 17.44 13.07 -6.84
CA THR A 110 16.25 12.43 -6.24
C THR A 110 16.27 12.46 -4.71
N LEU A 111 17.39 12.88 -4.11
CA LEU A 111 17.58 12.97 -2.66
C LEU A 111 16.56 13.92 -1.98
N PRO A 112 16.21 15.10 -2.55
CA PRO A 112 15.13 15.93 -2.03
C PRO A 112 13.78 15.21 -1.99
N GLY A 113 13.48 14.40 -3.00
CA GLY A 113 12.26 13.59 -3.05
C GLY A 113 12.21 12.58 -1.91
N ILE A 114 13.31 11.87 -1.64
CA ILE A 114 13.42 10.92 -0.52
C ILE A 114 13.23 11.62 0.83
N LEU A 115 13.86 12.78 1.01
CA LEU A 115 13.72 13.57 2.23
C LEU A 115 12.27 14.05 2.41
N ALA A 116 11.57 14.43 1.34
CA ALA A 116 10.17 14.83 1.41
C ALA A 116 9.20 13.66 1.66
N PHE A 117 9.52 12.47 1.14
CA PHE A 117 8.73 11.25 1.34
C PHE A 117 8.89 10.66 2.73
N SER A 118 10.10 10.69 3.29
CA SER A 118 10.44 9.89 4.47
C SER A 118 9.61 10.18 5.73
N PRO A 119 9.29 11.44 6.11
CA PRO A 119 8.55 11.68 7.35
C PRO A 119 7.09 11.19 7.28
N PRO A 120 6.29 11.53 6.25
CA PRO A 120 4.93 11.00 6.13
C PRO A 120 4.90 9.49 5.85
N ALA A 121 5.88 8.94 5.13
CA ALA A 121 5.98 7.49 4.93
C ALA A 121 6.25 6.75 6.26
N THR A 122 7.12 7.30 7.11
CA THR A 122 7.42 6.74 8.44
C THR A 122 6.20 6.79 9.35
N LEU A 123 5.45 7.90 9.32
CA LEU A 123 4.20 8.01 10.06
C LEU A 123 3.17 6.97 9.59
N SER A 124 3.03 6.77 8.27
CA SER A 124 2.14 5.76 7.71
C SER A 124 2.53 4.34 8.12
N ALA A 125 3.82 4.01 8.06
CA ALA A 125 4.34 2.72 8.52
C ALA A 125 4.06 2.50 10.02
N PHE A 126 4.31 3.51 10.85
CA PHE A 126 4.06 3.45 12.29
C PHE A 126 2.58 3.20 12.61
N LEU A 127 1.67 3.93 11.96
CA LEU A 127 0.23 3.78 12.15
C LEU A 127 -0.27 2.39 11.70
N THR A 128 0.25 1.89 10.58
CA THR A 128 -0.06 0.55 10.07
C THR A 128 0.42 -0.54 11.06
N LEU A 129 1.65 -0.42 11.56
CA LEU A 129 2.19 -1.34 12.57
C LEU A 129 1.41 -1.29 13.88
N LYS A 130 0.99 -0.10 14.32
CA LYS A 130 0.13 0.06 15.51
C LYS A 130 -1.23 -0.62 15.33
N ALA A 131 -1.84 -0.50 14.15
CA ALA A 131 -3.09 -1.18 13.83
C ALA A 131 -2.91 -2.70 13.83
N LEU A 132 -1.83 -3.19 13.22
CA LEU A 132 -1.48 -4.62 13.20
C LEU A 132 -1.24 -5.17 14.60
N TRP A 133 -0.55 -4.43 15.46
CA TRP A 133 -0.34 -4.82 16.86
C TRP A 133 -1.67 -4.97 17.60
N HIS A 134 -2.60 -4.03 17.42
CA HIS A 134 -3.93 -4.13 18.01
C HIS A 134 -4.72 -5.33 17.50
N ILE A 135 -4.65 -5.62 16.19
CA ILE A 135 -5.33 -6.79 15.62
C ILE A 135 -4.71 -8.09 16.14
N ALA A 136 -3.39 -8.14 16.26
CA ALA A 136 -2.65 -9.33 16.69
C ALA A 136 -3.06 -9.85 18.08
N CYS A 137 -3.46 -8.96 18.98
CA CYS A 137 -3.99 -9.34 20.29
C CYS A 137 -5.26 -10.23 20.20
N PHE A 138 -5.97 -10.17 19.07
CA PHE A 138 -7.23 -10.89 18.84
C PHE A 138 -7.13 -11.91 17.70
N ALA A 139 -5.99 -11.97 17.01
CA ALA A 139 -5.82 -12.78 15.82
C ALA A 139 -5.18 -14.14 16.12
N PRO A 140 -5.49 -15.19 15.33
CA PRO A 140 -4.88 -16.51 15.48
C PRO A 140 -3.37 -16.49 15.17
N ARG A 141 -2.61 -17.45 15.74
CA ARG A 141 -1.13 -17.54 15.66
C ARG A 141 -0.52 -17.47 14.24
N GLY A 142 -1.30 -17.72 13.18
CA GLY A 142 -0.84 -17.65 11.78
C GLY A 142 -1.09 -16.31 11.07
N TYR A 143 -1.79 -15.37 11.69
CA TYR A 143 -2.23 -14.11 11.04
C TYR A 143 -1.07 -13.28 10.49
N PHE A 144 0.02 -13.11 11.25
CA PHE A 144 1.19 -12.37 10.79
C PHE A 144 1.88 -12.99 9.58
N LEU A 145 1.89 -14.32 9.49
CA LEU A 145 2.49 -15.04 8.36
C LEU A 145 1.68 -14.78 7.08
N VAL A 146 0.35 -14.83 7.18
CA VAL A 146 -0.55 -14.48 6.08
C VAL A 146 -0.31 -13.04 5.62
N ILE A 147 -0.25 -12.08 6.55
CA ILE A 147 0.03 -10.68 6.22
C ILE A 147 1.39 -10.52 5.57
N LEU A 148 2.42 -11.21 6.05
CA LEU A 148 3.75 -11.14 5.47
C LEU A 148 3.72 -11.59 4.00
N VAL A 149 3.08 -12.72 3.71
CA VAL A 149 2.94 -13.26 2.34
C VAL A 149 2.19 -12.28 1.43
N PHE A 150 1.07 -11.74 1.88
CA PHE A 150 0.34 -10.76 1.07
C PHE A 150 1.13 -9.47 0.88
N THR A 151 1.81 -8.99 1.91
CA THR A 151 2.64 -7.77 1.83
C THR A 151 3.79 -7.95 0.86
N THR A 152 4.48 -9.08 0.87
CA THR A 152 5.58 -9.35 -0.07
C THR A 152 5.06 -9.44 -1.50
N LEU A 153 3.96 -10.17 -1.74
CA LEU A 153 3.34 -10.24 -3.07
C LEU A 153 2.95 -8.87 -3.61
N MET A 154 2.34 -8.02 -2.77
CA MET A 154 1.95 -6.66 -3.14
C MET A 154 3.19 -5.77 -3.40
N THR A 155 4.23 -5.91 -2.58
CA THR A 155 5.49 -5.17 -2.76
C THR A 155 6.14 -5.54 -4.09
N PHE A 156 6.26 -6.83 -4.40
CA PHE A 156 6.87 -7.29 -5.65
C PHE A 156 6.07 -6.86 -6.87
N ASN A 157 4.75 -6.98 -6.87
CA ASN A 157 3.93 -6.48 -7.99
C ASN A 157 4.03 -4.96 -8.13
N GLY A 158 4.19 -4.25 -7.01
CA GLY A 158 4.50 -2.84 -6.98
C GLY A 158 5.82 -2.49 -7.69
N CYS A 159 6.81 -3.39 -7.72
CA CYS A 159 8.11 -3.16 -8.36
C CYS A 159 8.21 -3.68 -9.81
N THR A 160 7.70 -4.88 -10.12
CA THR A 160 7.98 -5.60 -11.38
C THR A 160 7.45 -4.92 -12.66
N LYS A 161 6.42 -4.08 -12.56
CA LYS A 161 5.85 -3.38 -13.74
C LYS A 161 6.57 -2.11 -14.16
N GLN A 162 7.59 -1.65 -13.43
CA GLN A 162 8.39 -0.47 -13.85
C GLN A 162 9.38 -0.80 -14.98
N GLU A 163 9.83 -2.05 -15.09
CA GLU A 163 10.75 -2.46 -16.17
C GLU A 163 10.07 -2.60 -17.53
N VAL A 164 8.78 -2.96 -17.56
CA VAL A 164 8.04 -3.21 -18.82
C VAL A 164 7.69 -1.91 -19.56
N GLY A 165 7.59 -0.77 -18.86
CA GLY A 165 7.31 0.53 -19.47
C GLY A 165 8.51 1.20 -20.15
N HIS A 166 9.74 0.74 -19.87
CA HIS A 166 10.97 1.26 -20.47
C HIS A 166 11.58 0.33 -21.53
N MET A 167 10.96 -0.83 -21.79
CA MET A 167 11.38 -1.77 -22.84
C MET A 167 10.51 -1.71 -24.11
N LEU A 168 9.53 -0.81 -24.16
CA LEU A 168 8.71 -0.46 -25.32
C LEU A 168 8.96 1.00 -25.72
#